data_AF-A0A1R3HF54-F1
#
_entry.id   AF-A0A1R3HF54-F1
#
_cell.length_a   1.000
_cell.length_b   1.000
_cell.length_c   1.000
_cell.angle_alpha   90.00
_cell.angle_beta   90.00
_cell.angle_gamma   90.00
#
_symmetry.space_group_name_H-M   'P 1'
#
loop_
_entity.id
_entity.type
_entity.pdbx_description
1 polymer ?
#
loop_
_entity_poly.entity_id
_entity_poly.type
_entity_poly.pdbx_seq_one_letter_code
_entity_poly.pdbx_strand_id
1 'polypeptide(L)'
;MNEIREAAKAYHANLSQDEKTEATKCFKSMDSDGDGKINLREFMGVVVSKEKSRFDYDVEGFFKELDKDEDGNLEFEDFLIFIYLSKYRTAFVLRWL
;
A
#
# COMPACT_ATOMS: atom_id res chain seq x y z
N MET A 1 0.35 8.21 -12.68
CA MET A 1 0.82 7.95 -11.30
C MET A 1 0.95 9.21 -10.44
N ASN A 2 1.46 10.35 -10.93
CA ASN A 2 1.64 11.55 -10.09
C ASN A 2 0.33 12.11 -9.49
N GLU A 3 -0.77 12.10 -10.23
CA GLU A 3 -2.08 12.57 -9.72
C GLU A 3 -2.58 11.73 -8.53
N ILE A 4 -2.39 10.42 -8.57
CA ILE A 4 -2.76 9.49 -7.49
C ILE A 4 -1.88 9.75 -6.26
N ARG A 5 -0.61 10.10 -6.45
CA ARG A 5 0.31 10.45 -5.36
C ARG A 5 -0.12 11.72 -4.64
N GLU A 6 -0.43 12.76 -5.39
CA GLU A 6 -0.93 14.01 -4.81
C GLU A 6 -2.27 13.78 -4.11
N ALA A 7 -3.16 12.97 -4.68
CA ALA A 7 -4.42 12.60 -4.05
C ALA A 7 -4.21 11.79 -2.77
N ALA A 8 -3.28 10.83 -2.75
CA ALA A 8 -2.94 10.04 -1.56
C ALA A 8 -2.31 10.90 -0.46
N LYS A 9 -1.42 11.83 -0.82
CA LYS A 9 -0.83 12.80 0.12
C LYS A 9 -1.88 13.74 0.69
N ALA A 10 -2.75 14.30 -0.15
CA ALA A 10 -3.85 15.14 0.28
C ALA A 10 -4.85 14.37 1.16
N TYR A 11 -5.16 13.12 0.82
CA TYR A 11 -5.99 12.25 1.64
C TYR A 11 -5.36 12.06 3.01
N HIS A 12 -4.11 11.61 3.08
CA HIS A 12 -3.40 11.42 4.35
C HIS A 12 -3.29 12.71 5.16
N ALA A 13 -3.05 13.86 4.53
CA ALA A 13 -2.99 15.14 5.22
C ALA A 13 -4.32 15.49 5.91
N ASN A 14 -5.44 15.19 5.25
CA ASN A 14 -6.79 15.43 5.74
C ASN A 14 -7.32 14.34 6.70
N LEU A 15 -6.62 13.23 6.88
CA LEU A 15 -6.98 12.21 7.86
C LEU A 15 -6.89 12.76 9.30
N SER A 16 -7.78 12.27 10.15
CA SER A 16 -7.72 12.52 11.59
C SER A 16 -6.44 11.94 12.21
N GLN A 17 -6.08 12.42 13.40
CA GLN A 17 -4.89 11.94 14.10
C GLN A 17 -4.96 10.43 14.38
N ASP A 18 -6.15 9.91 14.64
CA ASP A 18 -6.38 8.48 14.87
C ASP A 18 -6.16 7.66 13.60
N GLU A 19 -6.63 8.14 12.45
CA GLU A 19 -6.43 7.47 11.16
C GLU A 19 -4.96 7.48 10.72
N LYS A 20 -4.23 8.59 10.95
CA LYS A 20 -2.78 8.66 10.74
C LYS A 20 -2.02 7.67 11.62
N THR A 21 -2.47 7.56 12.87
CA THR A 21 -1.92 6.58 13.82
C THR A 21 -2.19 5.16 13.35
N GLU A 22 -3.38 4.89 12.85
CA GLU A 22 -3.76 3.57 12.33
C GLU A 22 -2.98 3.20 11.05
N ALA A 23 -2.76 4.15 10.15
CA ALA A 23 -1.89 3.97 8.99
C ALA A 23 -0.46 3.62 9.41
N THR A 24 0.09 4.34 10.40
CA THR A 24 1.42 4.07 10.96
C THR A 24 1.49 2.70 11.63
N LYS A 25 0.47 2.30 12.38
CA LYS A 25 0.39 0.97 13.00
C LYS A 25 0.30 -0.13 11.94
N CYS A 26 -0.46 0.09 10.88
CA CYS A 26 -0.59 -0.86 9.78
C CYS A 26 0.77 -1.04 9.07
N PHE A 27 1.48 0.06 8.81
CA PHE A 27 2.83 0.05 8.25
C PHE A 27 3.78 -0.79 9.12
N LYS A 28 3.85 -0.47 10.42
CA LYS A 28 4.68 -1.22 11.39
C LYS A 28 4.27 -2.67 11.60
N SER A 29 3.03 -3.02 11.28
CA SER A 29 2.57 -4.42 11.35
C SER A 29 2.95 -5.19 10.08
N MET A 30 3.31 -4.51 9.00
CA MET A 30 3.78 -5.12 7.76
C MET A 30 5.31 -5.21 7.74
N ASP A 31 5.97 -4.11 8.09
CA ASP A 31 7.41 -4.01 8.34
C ASP A 31 7.80 -4.92 9.52
N SER A 32 8.24 -6.13 9.21
CA SER A 32 8.48 -7.19 10.18
C SER A 32 9.91 -7.18 10.69
N ASP A 33 10.86 -6.70 9.89
CA ASP A 33 12.25 -6.53 10.27
C ASP A 33 12.55 -5.16 10.91
N GLY A 34 11.63 -4.19 10.80
CA GLY A 34 11.70 -2.89 11.42
C GLY A 34 12.66 -1.93 10.73
N ASP A 35 12.99 -2.18 9.45
CA ASP A 35 13.92 -1.36 8.68
C ASP A 35 13.30 -0.02 8.22
N GLY A 36 12.00 0.17 8.45
CA GLY A 36 11.26 1.36 8.09
C GLY A 36 10.83 1.38 6.62
N LYS A 37 10.94 0.25 5.93
CA LYS A 37 10.48 -0.02 4.57
C LYS A 37 9.65 -1.31 4.58
N ILE A 38 8.94 -1.59 3.49
CA ILE A 38 8.22 -2.85 3.31
C ILE A 38 8.74 -3.48 2.03
N ASN A 39 9.49 -4.55 2.16
CA ASN A 39 9.95 -5.29 0.99
C ASN A 39 8.82 -6.13 0.38
N LEU A 40 9.02 -6.58 -0.86
CA LEU A 40 8.04 -7.39 -1.58
C LEU A 40 7.59 -8.65 -0.81
N ARG A 41 8.48 -9.29 -0.05
CA ARG A 41 8.15 -10.50 0.72
C ARG A 41 7.24 -10.19 1.90
N GLU A 42 7.49 -9.11 2.62
CA GLU A 42 6.66 -8.64 3.72
C GLU A 42 5.28 -8.21 3.22
N PHE A 43 5.24 -7.50 2.09
CA PHE A 43 4.01 -7.10 1.44
C PHE A 43 3.17 -8.32 1.03
N MET A 44 3.76 -9.29 0.32
CA MET A 44 3.09 -10.55 -0.03
C MET A 44 2.62 -11.29 1.23
N GLY A 45 3.46 -11.36 2.26
CA GLY A 45 3.14 -12.02 3.53
C GLY A 45 1.86 -11.50 4.16
N VAL A 46 1.67 -10.18 4.18
CA VAL A 46 0.48 -9.57 4.78
C VAL A 46 -0.73 -9.58 3.84
N VAL A 47 -0.54 -9.31 2.55
CA VAL A 47 -1.63 -9.32 1.55
C VAL A 47 -2.24 -10.72 1.43
N VAL A 48 -1.40 -11.76 1.35
CA VAL A 48 -1.84 -13.16 1.28
C VAL A 48 -2.45 -13.63 2.60
N SER A 49 -1.93 -13.20 3.75
CA SER A 49 -2.47 -13.60 5.06
C SER A 49 -3.83 -12.95 5.36
N LYS A 50 -4.05 -11.70 4.95
CA LYS A 50 -5.31 -10.98 5.19
C LYS A 50 -6.40 -11.34 4.18
N GLU A 51 -6.06 -11.64 2.93
CA GLU A 51 -7.01 -12.02 1.89
C GLU A 51 -6.74 -13.44 1.36
N LYS A 52 -7.16 -14.43 2.14
CA LYS A 52 -6.97 -15.88 1.90
C LYS A 52 -7.46 -16.45 0.55
N SER A 53 -7.99 -15.69 -0.41
CA SER A 53 -8.52 -16.30 -1.65
C SER A 53 -8.75 -15.41 -2.88
N ARG A 54 -8.38 -14.11 -2.89
CA ARG A 54 -8.71 -13.22 -4.03
C ARG A 54 -7.53 -12.63 -4.79
N PHE A 55 -6.31 -12.77 -4.30
CA PHE A 55 -5.10 -12.29 -4.98
C PHE A 55 -4.44 -13.41 -5.80
N ASP A 56 -5.10 -13.81 -6.88
CA ASP A 56 -4.42 -14.35 -8.08
C ASP A 56 -4.04 -13.17 -9.03
N TYR A 57 -3.96 -11.97 -8.45
CA TYR A 57 -3.54 -10.75 -9.11
C TYR A 57 -2.02 -10.64 -9.08
N ASP A 58 -1.45 -9.99 -10.09
CA ASP A 58 -0.03 -9.67 -10.16
C ASP A 58 0.38 -8.71 -9.03
N VAL A 59 0.54 -9.26 -7.82
CA VAL A 59 0.96 -8.53 -6.61
C VAL A 59 2.34 -7.89 -6.85
N GLU A 60 3.19 -8.56 -7.62
CA GLU A 60 4.49 -8.04 -8.03
C GLU A 60 4.34 -6.84 -8.97
N GLY A 61 3.45 -6.91 -9.96
CA GLY A 61 3.13 -5.80 -10.86
C GLY A 61 2.49 -4.61 -10.12
N PHE A 62 1.61 -4.87 -9.16
CA PHE A 62 1.04 -3.83 -8.31
C PHE A 62 2.08 -3.21 -7.37
N PHE A 63 2.97 -4.03 -6.81
CA PHE A 63 4.08 -3.55 -6.01
C PHE A 63 5.00 -2.64 -6.83
N LYS A 64 5.37 -3.05 -8.06
CA LYS A 64 6.15 -2.22 -8.99
C LYS A 64 5.43 -0.93 -9.40
N GLU A 65 4.10 -0.94 -9.46
CA GLU A 65 3.34 0.28 -9.73
C GLU A 65 3.45 1.27 -8.55
N LEU A 66 3.55 0.77 -7.31
CA LEU A 66 3.70 1.58 -6.10
C LEU A 66 5.15 2.04 -5.87
N ASP A 67 6.10 1.13 -6.04
CA ASP A 67 7.55 1.33 -5.89
C ASP A 67 8.04 2.37 -6.89
N LYS A 68 8.32 3.59 -6.40
CA LYS A 68 8.67 4.74 -7.24
C LYS A 68 10.07 4.63 -7.82
N ASP A 69 10.98 4.31 -6.94
CA ASP A 69 12.43 4.35 -7.14
C ASP A 69 12.95 3.00 -7.60
N GLU A 70 12.05 2.00 -7.69
CA GLU A 70 12.33 0.64 -8.14
C GLU A 70 13.45 0.02 -7.28
N ASP A 71 13.50 0.39 -6.00
CA ASP A 71 14.49 -0.10 -5.03
C ASP A 71 14.09 -1.47 -4.44
N GLY A 72 12.89 -1.93 -4.76
CA GLY A 72 12.32 -3.20 -4.29
C GLY A 72 11.64 -3.09 -2.92
N ASN A 73 11.48 -1.89 -2.39
CA ASN A 73 10.91 -1.61 -1.09
C ASN A 73 9.89 -0.46 -1.16
N LEU A 74 8.86 -0.54 -0.34
CA LEU A 74 7.88 0.54 -0.21
C LEU A 74 8.23 1.36 1.02
N GLU A 75 8.53 2.62 0.78
CA GLU A 75 8.67 3.62 1.83
C GLU A 75 7.29 4.05 2.35
N PHE A 76 7.26 4.76 3.47
CA PHE A 76 6.00 5.21 4.05
C PHE A 76 5.15 6.04 3.06
N GLU A 77 5.77 6.85 2.21
CA GLU A 77 5.05 7.62 1.19
C GLU A 77 4.33 6.73 0.16
N ASP A 78 4.98 5.65 -0.30
CA ASP A 78 4.38 4.71 -1.24
C ASP A 78 3.31 3.84 -0.54
N PHE A 79 3.50 3.54 0.74
CA PHE A 79 2.48 2.90 1.55
C PHE A 79 1.21 3.76 1.73
N LEU A 80 1.31 5.09 1.79
CA LEU A 80 0.14 5.97 1.81
C LEU A 80 -0.68 5.84 0.53
N ILE A 81 -0.02 5.66 -0.61
CA ILE A 81 -0.69 5.38 -1.89
C ILE A 81 -1.42 4.04 -1.79
N PHE A 82 -0.76 3.01 -1.24
CA PHE A 82 -1.40 1.72 -1.01
C PHE A 82 -2.66 1.85 -0.14
N ILE A 83 -2.63 2.60 0.96
CA ILE A 83 -3.81 2.82 1.82
C ILE A 83 -4.91 3.58 1.09
N TYR A 84 -4.55 4.65 0.37
CA TYR A 84 -5.50 5.41 -0.44
C TYR A 84 -6.17 4.51 -1.48
N LEU A 85 -5.39 3.70 -2.20
CA LEU A 85 -5.92 2.73 -3.15
C LEU A 85 -6.74 1.65 -2.43
N SER A 86 -6.29 1.08 -1.33
CA SER A 86 -7.06 0.07 -0.58
C SER A 86 -8.44 0.58 -0.15
N LYS A 87 -8.56 1.87 0.18
CA LYS A 87 -9.83 2.51 0.59
C LYS A 87 -10.77 2.86 -0.56
N TYR A 88 -10.24 3.34 -1.69
CA TYR A 88 -11.05 3.86 -2.80
C TYR A 88 -11.10 2.95 -4.03
N ARG A 89 -10.21 1.96 -4.08
CA ARG A 89 -9.91 1.13 -5.24
C ARG A 89 -10.41 -0.30 -5.04
N THR A 90 -11.48 -0.52 -4.25
CA THR A 90 -12.31 -1.74 -4.33
C THR A 90 -12.85 -1.94 -5.76
N ALA A 91 -12.86 -0.88 -6.58
CA ALA A 91 -13.31 -0.89 -7.96
C ALA A 91 -12.20 -0.95 -9.04
N PHE A 92 -10.89 -0.94 -8.74
CA PHE A 92 -9.91 -1.07 -9.85
C PHE A 92 -9.90 -2.46 -10.47
N VAL A 93 -10.19 -3.47 -9.63
CA VAL A 93 -10.42 -4.85 -10.05
C VAL A 93 -11.57 -4.92 -11.07
N LEU A 94 -12.51 -3.97 -11.04
CA LEU A 94 -13.64 -3.91 -11.97
C LEU A 94 -13.36 -3.12 -13.25
N ARG A 95 -12.23 -2.40 -13.35
CA ARG A 95 -11.87 -1.69 -14.59
C ARG A 95 -11.11 -2.57 -15.58
N TRP A 96 -10.70 -3.76 -15.13
CA TRP A 96 -10.09 -4.81 -15.94
C TRP A 96 -10.96 -6.09 -15.97
N LEU A 97 -12.29 -5.89 -15.95
CA LEU A 97 -13.30 -6.87 -16.34
C LEU A 97 -14.23 -6.23 -17.39
#